data_AF-A0A7M1T353-F1
#
_entry.id   AF-A0A7M1T353-F1
#
_cell.length_a   1.000
_cell.length_b   1.000
_cell.length_c   1.000
_cell.angle_alpha   90.00
_cell.angle_beta   90.00
_cell.angle_gamma   90.00
#
_symmetry.space_group_name_H-M   'P 1'
#
loop_
_entity.id
_entity.type
_entity.pdbx_description
1 polymer ?
#
loop_
_entity_poly.entity_id
_entity_poly.type
_entity_poly.pdbx_seq_one_letter_code
_entity_poly.pdbx_strand_id
1 'polypeptide(L)'
;MIKYGHNNLFWQRGNGREFIHWAGVEVPETDFSTAIFYKVDEEMDALVEGWMKNGELKFIMKSLHSGEEKNLPQDYKDFLDENRAVPGWVDWELMEAGCSLSERSGLSGLLVLRNFALLGGYNFGNLTKPLVATGALEKGAVHRLYNTLGFWVDVSRNGAGSQERRLRACIRTRIVHSVSRLSILKKYPDWDEEKFGTPINFADMIATNIAFTVYYLFGLSRIHFRFSEQEEEGTFHLWKYVTWLLGVPQNLIPENRVEALAFFRFWTQYQAPPDADALKLTDALLHENTPISLLKLDIVKRNMGYIHSSVANYLIDDNIRQNLQVPPVRFKNVIPNALKIRNAVPIDRATQIAIGAREQQSVLEDYKAHTAKIWK
;
A
#
# COMPACT_ATOMS: atom_id res chain seq x y z
N MET A 1 -6.27 -19.80 13.34
CA MET A 1 -6.40 -18.33 13.42
C MET A 1 -7.08 -17.90 14.71
N ILE A 2 -6.34 -17.19 15.56
CA ILE A 2 -6.85 -16.61 16.82
C ILE A 2 -7.73 -15.39 16.53
N LYS A 3 -8.92 -15.34 17.14
CA LYS A 3 -9.86 -14.23 17.05
C LYS A 3 -9.64 -13.23 18.20
N TYR A 4 -9.65 -11.94 17.90
CA TYR A 4 -9.43 -10.85 18.84
C TYR A 4 -10.64 -9.92 18.93
N GLY A 5 -11.13 -9.67 20.15
CA GLY A 5 -12.28 -8.79 20.38
C GLY A 5 -11.97 -7.28 20.37
N HIS A 6 -10.71 -6.86 20.49
CA HIS A 6 -10.36 -5.44 20.65
C HIS A 6 -10.68 -4.60 19.41
N ASN A 7 -10.62 -5.18 18.21
CA ASN A 7 -10.97 -4.50 16.97
C ASN A 7 -12.48 -4.21 16.83
N ASN A 8 -13.31 -4.67 17.77
CA ASN A 8 -14.71 -4.22 17.85
C ASN A 8 -14.81 -2.70 18.06
N LEU A 9 -13.90 -2.09 18.82
CA LEU A 9 -13.89 -0.64 19.04
C LEU A 9 -13.62 0.14 17.74
N PHE A 10 -12.75 -0.39 16.87
CA PHE A 10 -12.48 0.18 15.56
C PHE A 10 -13.75 0.29 14.71
N TRP A 11 -14.59 -0.75 14.72
CA TRP A 11 -15.87 -0.78 13.98
C TRP A 11 -17.04 -0.08 14.67
N GLN A 12 -17.01 0.07 16.00
CA GLN A 12 -18.09 0.72 16.76
C GLN A 12 -17.90 2.24 16.92
N ARG A 13 -16.65 2.70 17.00
CA ARG A 13 -16.34 4.09 17.37
C ARG A 13 -15.14 4.69 16.63
N GLY A 14 -14.26 3.87 16.04
CA GLY A 14 -13.07 4.33 15.31
C GLY A 14 -13.31 4.56 13.81
N ASN A 15 -12.22 4.61 13.05
CA ASN A 15 -12.24 4.83 11.61
C ASN A 15 -13.04 3.74 10.86
N GLY A 16 -13.14 2.51 11.39
CA GLY A 16 -13.99 1.46 10.81
C GLY A 16 -15.46 1.87 10.74
N ARG A 17 -15.98 2.53 11.78
CA ARG A 17 -17.33 3.12 11.76
C ARG A 17 -17.43 4.26 10.75
N GLU A 18 -16.41 5.12 10.71
CA GLU A 18 -16.40 6.24 9.78
C GLU A 18 -16.36 5.77 8.32
N PHE A 19 -15.68 4.65 8.03
CA PHE A 19 -15.69 4.03 6.71
C PHE A 19 -17.08 3.57 6.30
N ILE A 20 -17.83 2.91 7.19
CA ILE A 20 -19.21 2.48 6.92
C ILE A 20 -20.08 3.70 6.62
N HIS A 21 -19.98 4.74 7.45
CA HIS A 21 -20.75 5.97 7.27
C HIS A 21 -20.40 6.69 5.95
N TRP A 22 -19.11 6.80 5.62
CA TRP A 22 -18.67 7.40 4.35
C TRP A 22 -19.09 6.56 3.15
N ALA A 23 -18.99 5.24 3.25
CA ALA A 23 -19.37 4.35 2.18
C ALA A 23 -20.87 4.42 1.89
N GLY A 24 -21.70 4.70 2.91
CA GLY A 24 -23.15 4.79 2.78
C GLY A 24 -23.80 3.44 2.54
N VAL A 25 -23.17 2.36 2.99
CA VAL A 25 -23.57 0.97 2.73
C VAL A 25 -23.77 0.18 4.02
N GLU A 26 -24.65 -0.80 3.98
CA GLU A 26 -24.69 -1.85 4.99
C GLU A 26 -23.58 -2.86 4.70
N VAL A 27 -22.76 -3.16 5.70
CA VAL A 27 -21.69 -4.16 5.57
C VAL A 27 -22.27 -5.52 5.93
N PRO A 28 -22.42 -6.44 4.95
CA PRO A 28 -23.01 -7.74 5.21
C PRO A 28 -22.15 -8.54 6.19
N GLU A 29 -22.79 -9.40 6.98
CA GLU A 29 -22.08 -10.50 7.62
C GLU A 29 -21.70 -11.52 6.55
N THR A 30 -20.42 -11.86 6.49
CA THR A 30 -19.87 -12.79 5.51
C THR A 30 -19.20 -13.96 6.21
N ASP A 31 -19.32 -15.14 5.61
CA ASP A 31 -18.69 -16.38 6.09
C ASP A 31 -17.39 -16.65 5.34
N PHE A 32 -16.46 -15.69 5.40
CA PHE A 32 -15.13 -15.89 4.83
C PHE A 32 -14.38 -16.96 5.64
N SER A 33 -13.79 -17.94 4.95
CA SER A 33 -13.01 -18.97 5.62
C SER A 33 -11.67 -18.42 6.11
N THR A 34 -11.31 -18.73 7.36
CA THR A 34 -9.98 -18.42 7.91
C THR A 34 -8.85 -19.17 7.20
N ALA A 35 -9.17 -20.14 6.34
CA ALA A 35 -8.17 -20.83 5.51
C ALA A 35 -7.38 -19.84 4.63
N ILE A 36 -7.96 -18.68 4.26
CA ILE A 36 -7.30 -17.66 3.43
C ILE A 36 -6.03 -17.08 4.07
N PHE A 37 -5.89 -17.12 5.40
CA PHE A 37 -4.67 -16.71 6.11
C PHE A 37 -3.50 -17.69 5.91
N TYR A 38 -3.76 -18.87 5.35
CA TYR A 38 -2.75 -19.88 5.00
C TYR A 38 -2.59 -20.06 3.50
N LYS A 39 -3.31 -19.27 2.69
CA LYS A 39 -3.21 -19.30 1.24
C LYS A 39 -2.19 -18.27 0.78
N VAL A 40 -1.28 -18.73 -0.07
CA VAL A 40 -0.19 -17.96 -0.66
C VAL A 40 -0.06 -18.32 -2.13
N ASP A 41 0.85 -17.64 -2.80
CA ASP A 41 1.21 -17.88 -4.18
C ASP A 41 2.24 -19.02 -4.27
N GLU A 42 1.75 -20.25 -4.14
CA GLU A 42 2.58 -21.48 -4.14
C GLU A 42 3.35 -21.65 -5.46
N GLU A 43 2.77 -21.22 -6.58
CA GLU A 43 3.38 -21.27 -7.91
C GLU A 43 4.62 -20.38 -7.99
N MET A 44 4.50 -19.11 -7.55
CA MET A 44 5.65 -18.21 -7.49
C MET A 44 6.69 -18.69 -6.48
N ASP A 45 6.27 -19.25 -5.34
CA ASP A 45 7.19 -19.81 -4.35
C ASP A 45 8.05 -20.93 -4.95
N ALA A 46 7.45 -21.86 -5.70
CA ALA A 46 8.18 -22.92 -6.38
C ALA A 46 9.18 -22.38 -7.42
N LEU A 47 8.77 -21.40 -8.24
CA LEU A 47 9.64 -20.75 -9.23
C LEU A 47 10.83 -20.05 -8.57
N VAL A 48 10.57 -19.26 -7.52
CA VAL A 48 11.60 -18.51 -6.79
C VAL A 48 12.59 -19.43 -6.09
N GLU A 49 12.14 -20.54 -5.49
CA GLU A 49 13.04 -21.53 -4.92
C GLU A 49 14.00 -22.11 -5.97
N GLY A 50 13.49 -22.42 -7.17
CA GLY A 50 14.28 -22.84 -8.32
C GLY A 50 15.33 -21.80 -8.72
N TRP A 51 14.90 -20.56 -8.94
CA TRP A 51 15.79 -19.45 -9.34
C TRP A 51 16.83 -19.10 -8.27
N MET A 52 16.50 -19.24 -6.99
CA MET A 52 17.45 -19.06 -5.90
C MET A 52 18.51 -20.17 -5.89
N LYS A 53 18.10 -21.42 -6.05
CA LYS A 53 19.00 -22.59 -6.07
C LYS A 53 19.97 -22.54 -7.25
N ASN A 54 19.51 -22.07 -8.41
CA ASN A 54 20.30 -21.98 -9.63
C ASN A 54 21.13 -20.69 -9.74
N GLY A 55 20.97 -19.74 -8.81
CA GLY A 55 21.64 -18.42 -8.87
C GLY A 55 21.07 -17.48 -9.95
N GLU A 56 19.88 -17.76 -10.47
CA GLU A 56 19.23 -17.05 -11.58
C GLU A 56 18.47 -15.80 -11.11
N LEU A 57 18.02 -15.79 -9.85
CA LEU A 57 17.19 -14.71 -9.28
C LEU A 57 17.81 -13.31 -9.48
N LYS A 58 19.13 -13.18 -9.36
CA LYS A 58 19.82 -11.89 -9.54
C LYS A 58 19.68 -11.36 -10.97
N PHE A 59 19.72 -12.23 -11.97
CA PHE A 59 19.60 -11.85 -13.38
C PHE A 59 18.15 -11.48 -13.72
N ILE A 60 17.18 -12.23 -13.17
CA ILE A 60 15.74 -11.94 -13.27
C ILE A 60 15.41 -10.58 -12.65
N MET A 61 15.85 -10.33 -11.41
CA MET A 61 15.60 -9.05 -10.75
C MET A 61 16.25 -7.87 -11.50
N LYS A 62 17.38 -8.10 -12.17
CA LYS A 62 18.03 -7.09 -13.02
C LYS A 62 17.23 -6.80 -14.28
N SER A 63 16.70 -7.83 -14.97
CA SER A 63 15.93 -7.66 -16.21
C SER A 63 14.63 -6.89 -15.99
N LEU A 64 13.98 -7.09 -14.84
CA LEU A 64 12.80 -6.33 -14.43
C LEU A 64 13.09 -4.84 -14.22
N HIS A 65 14.35 -4.45 -13.97
CA HIS A 65 14.76 -3.05 -13.83
C HIS A 65 15.26 -2.44 -15.14
N SER A 66 16.05 -3.19 -15.92
CA SER A 66 16.73 -2.66 -17.12
C SER A 66 15.96 -2.87 -18.41
N GLY A 67 14.99 -3.79 -18.45
CA GLY A 67 14.39 -4.24 -19.71
C GLY A 67 15.24 -5.25 -20.49
N GLU A 68 16.43 -5.61 -20.00
CA GLU A 68 17.34 -6.50 -20.73
C GLU A 68 16.99 -7.98 -20.50
N GLU A 69 16.68 -8.70 -21.58
CA GLU A 69 16.20 -10.09 -21.51
C GLU A 69 17.26 -11.15 -21.82
N LYS A 70 18.56 -10.80 -21.74
CA LYS A 70 19.65 -11.73 -22.02
C LYS A 70 19.83 -12.75 -20.90
N ASN A 71 20.03 -14.01 -21.27
CA ASN A 71 20.34 -15.13 -20.36
C ASN A 71 19.29 -15.34 -19.26
N LEU A 72 18.02 -15.05 -19.54
CA LEU A 72 16.92 -15.38 -18.64
C LEU A 72 16.50 -16.85 -18.80
N PRO A 73 16.19 -17.55 -17.70
CA PRO A 73 15.75 -18.93 -17.76
C PRO A 73 14.39 -19.03 -18.45
N GLN A 74 14.10 -20.18 -19.06
CA GLN A 74 12.92 -20.35 -19.91
C GLN A 74 11.62 -20.29 -19.10
N ASP A 75 11.60 -20.87 -17.91
CA ASP A 75 10.47 -20.83 -16.98
C ASP A 75 10.06 -19.39 -16.61
N TYR A 76 11.01 -18.48 -16.44
CA TYR A 76 10.73 -17.05 -16.21
C TYR A 76 10.11 -16.38 -17.44
N LYS A 77 10.56 -16.74 -18.66
CA LYS A 77 10.00 -16.17 -19.89
C LYS A 77 8.57 -16.66 -20.12
N ASP A 78 8.35 -17.97 -19.94
CA ASP A 78 7.02 -18.58 -20.05
C ASP A 78 6.07 -17.95 -19.03
N PHE A 79 6.50 -17.84 -17.77
CA PHE A 79 5.75 -17.15 -16.72
C PHE A 79 5.43 -15.68 -17.08
N LEU A 80 6.40 -14.93 -17.62
CA LEU A 80 6.17 -13.54 -18.01
C LEU A 80 5.17 -13.46 -19.18
N ASP A 81 5.28 -14.33 -20.17
CA ASP A 81 4.40 -14.36 -21.34
C ASP A 81 2.96 -14.76 -20.95
N GLU A 82 2.79 -15.70 -20.02
CA GLU A 82 1.49 -16.03 -19.44
C GLU A 82 0.86 -14.82 -18.74
N ASN A 83 1.64 -14.05 -17.97
CA ASN A 83 1.15 -12.86 -17.25
C ASN A 83 1.01 -11.62 -18.15
N ARG A 84 1.46 -11.66 -19.42
CA ARG A 84 1.13 -10.63 -20.44
C ARG A 84 -0.32 -10.77 -20.93
N ALA A 85 -0.91 -11.97 -20.81
CA ALA A 85 -2.30 -12.19 -21.19
C ALA A 85 -3.24 -11.41 -20.27
N VAL A 86 -3.99 -10.48 -20.84
CA VAL A 86 -4.93 -9.64 -20.08
C VAL A 86 -6.25 -10.40 -19.92
N PRO A 87 -6.76 -10.57 -18.69
CA PRO A 87 -8.05 -11.19 -18.48
C PRO A 87 -9.20 -10.39 -19.12
N GLY A 88 -10.22 -11.08 -19.63
CA GLY A 88 -11.36 -10.46 -20.30
C GLY A 88 -12.23 -9.55 -19.40
N TRP A 89 -12.04 -9.58 -18.08
CA TRP A 89 -12.74 -8.69 -17.15
C TRP A 89 -12.08 -7.32 -17.01
N VAL A 90 -10.87 -7.13 -17.53
CA VAL A 90 -10.15 -5.85 -17.42
C VAL A 90 -10.81 -4.80 -18.31
N ASP A 91 -11.25 -3.72 -17.69
CA ASP A 91 -11.86 -2.55 -18.30
C ASP A 91 -10.82 -1.41 -18.32
N TRP A 92 -10.43 -1.02 -19.53
CA TRP A 92 -9.39 -0.01 -19.73
C TRP A 92 -9.87 1.42 -19.45
N GLU A 93 -11.16 1.70 -19.56
CA GLU A 93 -11.71 3.01 -19.21
C GLU A 93 -11.70 3.19 -17.68
N LEU A 94 -12.08 2.15 -16.94
CA LEU A 94 -11.96 2.13 -15.48
C LEU A 94 -10.49 2.17 -15.05
N MET A 95 -9.60 1.43 -15.72
CA MET A 95 -8.16 1.50 -15.48
C MET A 95 -7.61 2.92 -15.63
N GLU A 96 -8.00 3.61 -16.71
CA GLU A 96 -7.60 4.99 -16.99
C GLU A 96 -8.14 5.97 -15.93
N ALA A 97 -9.39 5.78 -15.50
CA ALA A 97 -10.02 6.59 -14.46
C ALA A 97 -9.30 6.44 -13.10
N GLY A 98 -8.96 5.21 -12.70
CA GLY A 98 -8.22 4.93 -11.46
C GLY A 98 -6.79 5.46 -11.47
N CYS A 99 -6.08 5.32 -12.58
CA CYS A 99 -4.75 5.92 -12.76
C CYS A 99 -4.83 7.45 -12.76
N SER A 100 -5.84 8.03 -13.41
CA SER A 100 -6.04 9.48 -13.42
C SER A 100 -6.24 10.05 -12.03
N LEU A 101 -7.06 9.40 -11.18
CA LEU A 101 -7.25 9.80 -9.79
C LEU A 101 -5.93 9.72 -9.02
N SER A 102 -5.22 8.60 -9.17
CA SER A 102 -3.91 8.38 -8.57
C SER A 102 -2.94 9.52 -8.90
N GLU A 103 -2.80 9.87 -10.18
CA GLU A 103 -1.92 10.94 -10.65
C GLU A 103 -2.34 12.31 -10.11
N ARG A 104 -3.61 12.71 -10.29
CA ARG A 104 -4.07 14.05 -9.93
C ARG A 104 -4.15 14.30 -8.42
N SER A 105 -4.18 13.25 -7.61
CA SER A 105 -4.14 13.37 -6.15
C SER A 105 -2.82 13.92 -5.62
N GLY A 106 -1.72 13.78 -6.38
CA GLY A 106 -0.42 14.39 -6.07
C GLY A 106 0.01 14.22 -4.60
N LEU A 107 0.45 15.31 -3.98
CA LEU A 107 0.83 15.33 -2.56
C LEU A 107 -0.34 15.03 -1.61
N SER A 108 -1.59 15.34 -1.97
CA SER A 108 -2.75 14.96 -1.13
C SER A 108 -2.80 13.45 -0.97
N GLY A 109 -2.68 12.72 -2.09
CA GLY A 109 -2.67 11.26 -2.09
C GLY A 109 -1.51 10.69 -1.30
N LEU A 110 -0.29 11.20 -1.50
CA LEU A 110 0.89 10.72 -0.77
C LEU A 110 0.79 10.95 0.75
N LEU A 111 0.23 12.09 1.17
CA LEU A 111 0.01 12.37 2.58
C LEU A 111 -1.05 11.44 3.20
N VAL A 112 -2.12 11.11 2.46
CA VAL A 112 -3.12 10.14 2.91
C VAL A 112 -2.50 8.74 3.02
N LEU A 113 -1.82 8.26 1.98
CA LEU A 113 -1.22 6.93 1.98
C LEU A 113 -0.20 6.77 3.11
N ARG A 114 0.69 7.74 3.30
CA ARG A 114 1.73 7.69 4.35
C ARG A 114 1.15 7.80 5.76
N ASN A 115 0.33 8.81 6.02
CA ASN A 115 -0.04 9.22 7.38
C ASN A 115 -1.35 8.60 7.87
N PHE A 116 -2.12 7.97 6.98
CA PHE A 116 -3.36 7.30 7.33
C PHE A 116 -3.33 5.82 6.99
N ALA A 117 -3.08 5.46 5.72
CA ALA A 117 -3.12 4.05 5.31
C ALA A 117 -1.96 3.24 5.92
N LEU A 118 -0.71 3.66 5.68
CA LEU A 118 0.48 2.97 6.19
C LEU A 118 0.59 3.05 7.71
N LEU A 119 0.48 4.26 8.28
CA LEU A 119 0.54 4.47 9.72
C LEU A 119 -0.59 3.74 10.45
N GLY A 120 -1.83 3.86 9.97
CA GLY A 120 -2.98 3.16 10.55
C GLY A 120 -2.89 1.65 10.41
N GLY A 121 -2.27 1.15 9.34
CA GLY A 121 -2.00 -0.27 9.14
C GLY A 121 -1.12 -0.90 10.22
N TYR A 122 -0.21 -0.13 10.83
CA TYR A 122 0.61 -0.61 11.95
C TYR A 122 -0.21 -0.93 13.20
N ASN A 123 -1.47 -0.47 13.30
CA ASN A 123 -2.36 -0.85 14.41
C ASN A 123 -2.73 -2.35 14.37
N PHE A 124 -2.55 -3.03 13.24
CA PHE A 124 -2.84 -4.45 13.10
C PHE A 124 -1.54 -5.25 13.27
N GLY A 125 -1.31 -5.77 14.49
CA GLY A 125 -0.02 -6.30 14.92
C GLY A 125 0.51 -7.44 14.04
N ASN A 126 -0.37 -8.34 13.58
CA ASN A 126 0.05 -9.49 12.75
C ASN A 126 0.56 -9.02 11.38
N LEU A 127 -0.10 -8.04 10.76
CA LEU A 127 0.33 -7.44 9.50
C LEU A 127 1.77 -6.88 9.57
N THR A 128 2.23 -6.44 10.75
CA THR A 128 3.58 -5.88 10.92
C THR A 128 4.70 -6.92 10.95
N LYS A 129 4.39 -8.20 11.25
CA LYS A 129 5.40 -9.23 11.51
C LYS A 129 6.30 -9.54 10.31
N PRO A 130 5.76 -9.72 9.09
CA PRO A 130 6.62 -9.93 7.91
C PRO A 130 7.54 -8.74 7.63
N LEU A 131 7.13 -7.51 7.96
CA LEU A 131 7.95 -6.32 7.75
C LEU A 131 9.18 -6.34 8.65
N VAL A 132 9.00 -6.58 9.95
CA VAL A 132 10.14 -6.65 10.88
C VAL A 132 11.04 -7.85 10.57
N ALA A 133 10.46 -9.01 10.26
CA ALA A 133 11.22 -10.21 9.93
C ALA A 133 12.10 -10.06 8.66
N THR A 134 11.71 -9.20 7.71
CA THR A 134 12.46 -8.90 6.47
C THR A 134 13.42 -7.72 6.60
N GLY A 135 13.63 -7.24 7.82
CA GLY A 135 14.61 -6.20 8.14
C GLY A 135 14.14 -4.78 7.82
N ALA A 136 12.83 -4.50 7.92
CA ALA A 136 12.27 -3.19 7.64
C ALA A 136 12.86 -2.07 8.50
N LEU A 137 13.23 -2.37 9.75
CA LEU A 137 13.78 -1.39 10.68
C LEU A 137 15.24 -1.06 10.33
N GLU A 138 16.02 -2.08 9.96
CA GLU A 138 17.43 -1.97 9.59
C GLU A 138 17.62 -1.25 8.25
N LYS A 139 16.73 -1.49 7.28
CA LYS A 139 16.74 -0.80 5.98
C LYS A 139 16.32 0.67 6.08
N GLY A 140 15.60 1.04 7.13
CA GLY A 140 15.10 2.38 7.39
C GLY A 140 13.82 2.75 6.62
N ALA A 141 13.06 3.68 7.19
CA ALA A 141 11.76 4.13 6.65
C ALA A 141 11.89 4.77 5.25
N VAL A 142 12.94 5.56 4.99
CA VAL A 142 13.18 6.21 3.69
C VAL A 142 13.28 5.19 2.56
N HIS A 143 14.01 4.09 2.76
CA HIS A 143 14.16 3.05 1.74
C HIS A 143 12.85 2.34 1.44
N ARG A 144 12.05 2.09 2.47
CA ARG A 144 10.72 1.49 2.30
C ARG A 144 9.75 2.41 1.58
N LEU A 145 9.75 3.70 1.91
CA LEU A 145 8.91 4.70 1.25
C LEU A 145 9.33 4.89 -0.21
N TYR A 146 10.64 4.88 -0.52
CA TYR A 146 11.12 4.86 -1.89
C TYR A 146 10.57 3.66 -2.68
N ASN A 147 10.69 2.44 -2.15
CA ASN A 147 10.22 1.24 -2.84
C ASN A 147 8.70 1.24 -3.03
N THR A 148 7.94 1.65 -2.01
CA THR A 148 6.48 1.68 -2.05
C THR A 148 5.96 2.77 -2.98
N LEU A 149 6.55 3.97 -2.94
CA LEU A 149 6.19 5.07 -3.85
C LEU A 149 6.59 4.73 -5.29
N GLY A 150 7.73 4.08 -5.50
CA GLY A 150 8.13 3.60 -6.82
C GLY A 150 7.12 2.60 -7.37
N PHE A 151 6.72 1.61 -6.57
CA PHE A 151 5.67 0.67 -6.95
C PHE A 151 4.34 1.37 -7.27
N TRP A 152 3.87 2.27 -6.39
CA TRP A 152 2.67 3.08 -6.62
C TRP A 152 2.74 3.79 -7.98
N VAL A 153 3.82 4.54 -8.22
CA VAL A 153 4.04 5.27 -9.47
C VAL A 153 4.05 4.36 -10.70
N ASP A 154 4.69 3.20 -10.62
CA ASP A 154 4.82 2.29 -11.76
C ASP A 154 3.49 1.62 -12.13
N VAL A 155 2.62 1.35 -11.15
CA VAL A 155 1.34 0.67 -11.39
C VAL A 155 0.18 1.62 -11.64
N SER A 156 0.24 2.85 -11.15
CA SER A 156 -0.93 3.76 -11.11
C SER A 156 -0.85 4.94 -12.10
N ARG A 157 -0.11 4.80 -13.19
CA ARG A 157 0.04 5.85 -14.23
C ARG A 157 -0.49 5.43 -15.59
N ASN A 158 -1.04 6.40 -16.31
CA ASN A 158 -1.44 6.25 -17.70
C ASN A 158 -0.27 6.51 -18.67
N GLY A 159 -0.53 6.30 -19.96
CA GLY A 159 0.38 6.63 -21.06
C GLY A 159 1.03 5.41 -21.73
N ALA A 160 1.87 5.70 -22.72
CA ALA A 160 2.52 4.67 -23.54
C ALA A 160 3.38 3.72 -22.69
N GLY A 161 3.19 2.41 -22.88
CA GLY A 161 3.89 1.36 -22.13
C GLY A 161 3.49 1.22 -20.66
N SER A 162 2.41 1.87 -20.21
CA SER A 162 1.89 1.74 -18.84
C SER A 162 1.57 0.30 -18.46
N GLN A 163 0.99 -0.48 -19.37
CA GLN A 163 0.68 -1.90 -19.15
C GLN A 163 1.94 -2.71 -18.83
N GLU A 164 2.97 -2.61 -19.67
CA GLU A 164 4.24 -3.33 -19.48
C GLU A 164 4.94 -2.88 -18.19
N ARG A 165 4.95 -1.58 -17.91
CA ARG A 165 5.52 -1.01 -16.69
C ARG A 165 4.83 -1.57 -15.44
N ARG A 166 3.50 -1.57 -15.44
CA ARG A 166 2.66 -2.12 -14.36
C ARG A 166 2.93 -3.60 -14.17
N LEU A 167 2.94 -4.38 -15.25
CA LEU A 167 3.23 -5.82 -15.22
C LEU A 167 4.60 -6.07 -14.57
N ARG A 168 5.66 -5.44 -15.09
CA ARG A 168 7.03 -5.61 -14.53
C ARG A 168 7.12 -5.22 -13.07
N ALA A 169 6.48 -4.12 -12.66
CA ALA A 169 6.45 -3.70 -11.26
C ALA A 169 5.71 -4.71 -10.36
N CYS A 170 4.60 -5.28 -10.84
CA CYS A 170 3.86 -6.33 -10.14
C CYS A 170 4.68 -7.62 -10.05
N ILE A 171 5.24 -8.13 -11.16
CA ILE A 171 6.07 -9.33 -11.15
C ILE A 171 7.29 -9.18 -10.23
N ARG A 172 7.96 -8.03 -10.26
CA ARG A 172 9.06 -7.73 -9.32
C ARG A 172 8.61 -7.84 -7.87
N THR A 173 7.44 -7.29 -7.55
CA THR A 173 6.90 -7.29 -6.19
C THR A 173 6.41 -8.68 -5.78
N ARG A 174 5.79 -9.42 -6.69
CA ARG A 174 5.37 -10.83 -6.53
C ARG A 174 6.55 -11.73 -6.19
N ILE A 175 7.67 -11.57 -6.90
CA ILE A 175 8.94 -12.24 -6.59
C ILE A 175 9.47 -11.82 -5.21
N VAL A 176 9.48 -10.51 -4.89
CA VAL A 176 9.94 -10.03 -3.58
C VAL A 176 9.09 -10.57 -2.43
N HIS A 177 7.77 -10.70 -2.61
CA HIS A 177 6.87 -11.31 -1.63
C HIS A 177 7.23 -12.78 -1.40
N SER A 178 7.42 -13.54 -2.47
CA SER A 178 7.86 -14.94 -2.39
C SER A 178 9.21 -15.10 -1.71
N VAL A 179 10.24 -14.37 -2.16
CA VAL A 179 11.56 -14.37 -1.52
C VAL A 179 11.46 -14.03 -0.04
N SER A 180 10.64 -13.04 0.32
CA SER A 180 10.42 -12.63 1.70
C SER A 180 9.78 -13.74 2.53
N ARG A 181 8.71 -14.36 2.04
CA ARG A 181 8.00 -15.46 2.71
C ARG A 181 8.92 -16.64 2.95
N LEU A 182 9.59 -17.13 1.90
CA LEU A 182 10.55 -18.23 1.99
C LEU A 182 11.71 -17.92 2.95
N SER A 183 12.22 -16.68 2.93
CA SER A 183 13.27 -16.24 3.84
C SER A 183 12.81 -16.18 5.30
N ILE A 184 11.57 -15.74 5.55
CA ILE A 184 10.98 -15.71 6.89
C ILE A 184 10.87 -17.13 7.43
N LEU A 185 10.23 -18.03 6.69
CA LEU A 185 10.01 -19.42 7.11
C LEU A 185 11.33 -20.16 7.35
N LYS A 186 12.37 -19.87 6.54
CA LYS A 186 13.71 -20.43 6.72
C LYS A 186 14.43 -19.87 7.96
N LYS A 187 14.33 -18.56 8.21
CA LYS A 187 15.07 -17.88 9.29
C LYS A 187 14.38 -18.03 10.65
N TYR A 188 13.06 -18.14 10.66
CA TYR A 188 12.22 -18.23 11.84
C TYR A 188 11.38 -19.52 11.77
N PRO A 189 11.98 -20.69 12.05
CA PRO A 189 11.28 -21.97 11.99
C PRO A 189 10.10 -22.06 12.98
N ASP A 190 10.15 -21.25 14.06
CA ASP A 190 9.09 -21.15 15.07
C ASP A 190 8.07 -20.05 14.74
N TRP A 191 7.86 -19.72 13.45
CA TRP A 191 6.84 -18.75 13.05
C TRP A 191 5.45 -19.26 13.47
N ASP A 192 4.75 -18.48 14.29
CA ASP A 192 3.44 -18.83 14.82
C ASP A 192 2.35 -18.62 13.76
N GLU A 193 2.14 -19.61 12.89
CA GLU A 193 1.11 -19.58 11.85
C GLU A 193 -0.32 -19.59 12.43
N GLU A 194 -0.54 -20.11 13.64
CA GLU A 194 -1.86 -20.07 14.26
C GLU A 194 -2.27 -18.63 14.58
N LYS A 195 -1.29 -17.82 14.99
CA LYS A 195 -1.46 -16.41 15.33
C LYS A 195 -1.38 -15.50 14.13
N PHE A 196 -0.40 -15.70 13.24
CA PHE A 196 -0.06 -14.76 12.16
C PHE A 196 -0.52 -15.21 10.78
N GLY A 197 -0.92 -16.47 10.60
CA GLY A 197 -1.06 -17.09 9.28
C GLY A 197 0.30 -17.30 8.62
N THR A 198 0.30 -17.79 7.37
CA THR A 198 1.51 -17.88 6.57
C THR A 198 1.99 -16.47 6.20
N PRO A 199 3.30 -16.15 6.25
CA PRO A 199 3.77 -14.81 5.95
C PRO A 199 3.32 -14.35 4.55
N ILE A 200 2.80 -13.12 4.46
CA ILE A 200 2.37 -12.53 3.17
C ILE A 200 1.31 -13.43 2.50
N ASN A 201 0.31 -13.86 3.28
CA ASN A 201 -0.86 -14.60 2.80
C ASN A 201 -1.82 -13.69 2.02
N PHE A 202 -2.73 -14.31 1.27
CA PHE A 202 -3.73 -13.59 0.47
C PHE A 202 -4.64 -12.68 1.31
N ALA A 203 -4.93 -13.04 2.56
CA ALA A 203 -5.76 -12.22 3.43
C ALA A 203 -5.10 -10.85 3.71
N ASP A 204 -3.82 -10.86 4.05
CA ASP A 204 -3.03 -9.66 4.30
C ASP A 204 -2.76 -8.86 3.02
N MET A 205 -2.62 -9.54 1.87
CA MET A 205 -2.52 -8.88 0.56
C MET A 205 -3.81 -8.14 0.19
N ILE A 206 -4.98 -8.73 0.46
CA ILE A 206 -6.28 -8.08 0.25
C ILE A 206 -6.47 -6.93 1.25
N ALA A 207 -6.09 -7.09 2.52
CA ALA A 207 -6.11 -5.99 3.48
C ALA A 207 -5.21 -4.81 3.05
N THR A 208 -4.06 -5.12 2.42
CA THR A 208 -3.17 -4.10 1.83
C THR A 208 -3.80 -3.45 0.60
N ASN A 209 -4.52 -4.18 -0.25
CA ASN A 209 -5.34 -3.60 -1.33
C ASN A 209 -6.37 -2.60 -0.77
N ILE A 210 -7.04 -2.92 0.34
CA ILE A 210 -8.02 -2.07 1.01
C ILE A 210 -7.39 -0.76 1.52
N ALA A 211 -6.09 -0.78 1.83
CA ALA A 211 -5.33 0.43 2.16
C ALA A 211 -5.19 1.40 0.97
N PHE A 212 -5.14 0.87 -0.26
CA PHE A 212 -5.06 1.65 -1.49
C PHE A 212 -6.43 2.00 -2.11
N THR A 213 -7.51 1.35 -1.67
CA THR A 213 -8.89 1.66 -2.08
C THR A 213 -9.62 2.44 -1.00
N VAL A 214 -10.12 1.77 0.04
CA VAL A 214 -10.98 2.37 1.09
C VAL A 214 -10.24 3.45 1.88
N TYR A 215 -9.06 3.17 2.45
CA TYR A 215 -8.32 4.17 3.23
C TYR A 215 -7.94 5.38 2.37
N TYR A 216 -7.54 5.14 1.12
CA TYR A 216 -7.15 6.17 0.18
C TYR A 216 -8.32 7.09 -0.18
N LEU A 217 -9.42 6.52 -0.66
CA LEU A 217 -10.62 7.29 -1.07
C LEU A 217 -11.27 8.02 0.12
N PHE A 218 -11.36 7.36 1.28
CA PHE A 218 -11.83 8.00 2.51
C PHE A 218 -10.91 9.14 2.96
N GLY A 219 -9.59 8.92 2.97
CA GLY A 219 -8.63 9.93 3.38
C GLY A 219 -8.68 11.16 2.47
N LEU A 220 -8.79 10.95 1.15
CA LEU A 220 -8.99 12.02 0.17
C LEU A 220 -10.29 12.80 0.44
N SER A 221 -11.41 12.11 0.69
CA SER A 221 -12.68 12.77 0.98
C SER A 221 -12.62 13.61 2.26
N ARG A 222 -11.91 13.14 3.30
CA ARG A 222 -11.70 13.84 4.58
C ARG A 222 -10.89 15.13 4.48
N ILE A 223 -10.09 15.27 3.44
CA ILE A 223 -9.37 16.50 3.08
C ILE A 223 -10.01 17.24 1.90
N HIS A 224 -11.28 16.95 1.62
CA HIS A 224 -12.12 17.57 0.58
C HIS A 224 -11.53 17.45 -0.83
N PHE A 225 -10.72 16.43 -1.09
CA PHE A 225 -10.32 16.10 -2.44
C PHE A 225 -11.48 15.37 -3.13
N ARG A 226 -12.11 16.03 -4.09
CA ARG A 226 -13.27 15.50 -4.81
C ARG A 226 -12.84 14.50 -5.88
N PHE A 227 -13.59 13.42 -6.03
CA PHE A 227 -13.48 12.44 -7.12
C PHE A 227 -14.87 12.00 -7.57
N SER A 228 -14.99 11.56 -8.82
CA SER A 228 -16.24 11.05 -9.38
C SER A 228 -16.46 9.58 -9.04
N GLU A 229 -17.70 9.11 -9.20
CA GLU A 229 -18.05 7.69 -9.07
C GLU A 229 -17.20 6.81 -10.00
N GLN A 230 -17.04 7.20 -11.26
CA GLN A 230 -16.16 6.50 -12.22
C GLN A 230 -14.68 6.42 -11.77
N GLU A 231 -14.16 7.44 -11.08
CA GLU A 231 -12.78 7.41 -10.59
C GLU A 231 -12.61 6.48 -9.40
N GLU A 232 -13.65 6.37 -8.58
CA GLU A 232 -13.70 5.40 -7.50
C GLU A 232 -13.81 3.97 -8.03
N GLU A 233 -14.75 3.71 -8.93
CA GLU A 233 -14.86 2.41 -9.61
C GLU A 233 -13.54 2.06 -10.29
N GLY A 234 -12.94 3.03 -10.98
CA GLY A 234 -11.62 2.90 -11.57
C GLY A 234 -10.51 2.61 -10.57
N THR A 235 -10.59 3.16 -9.35
CA THR A 235 -9.64 2.87 -8.27
C THR A 235 -9.77 1.43 -7.79
N PHE A 236 -10.99 0.95 -7.55
CA PHE A 236 -11.20 -0.47 -7.22
C PHE A 236 -10.76 -1.39 -8.36
N HIS A 237 -11.06 -1.02 -9.61
CA HIS A 237 -10.67 -1.79 -10.79
C HIS A 237 -9.15 -1.87 -10.97
N LEU A 238 -8.45 -0.74 -10.86
CA LEU A 238 -6.98 -0.66 -10.89
C LEU A 238 -6.38 -1.58 -9.83
N TRP A 239 -6.84 -1.47 -8.58
CA TRP A 239 -6.27 -2.25 -7.48
C TRP A 239 -6.67 -3.72 -7.53
N LYS A 240 -7.84 -4.07 -8.09
CA LYS A 240 -8.20 -5.45 -8.41
C LYS A 240 -7.21 -6.07 -9.40
N TYR A 241 -6.89 -5.36 -10.48
CA TYR A 241 -5.92 -5.82 -11.47
C TYR A 241 -4.50 -5.92 -10.93
N VAL A 242 -4.05 -4.92 -10.17
CA VAL A 242 -2.74 -4.96 -9.52
C VAL A 242 -2.66 -6.13 -8.54
N THR A 243 -3.66 -6.35 -7.70
CA THR A 243 -3.68 -7.45 -6.74
C THR A 243 -3.76 -8.83 -7.40
N TRP A 244 -4.44 -8.94 -8.54
CA TRP A 244 -4.43 -10.15 -9.37
C TRP A 244 -3.04 -10.42 -9.97
N LEU A 245 -2.38 -9.39 -10.54
CA LEU A 245 -1.01 -9.51 -11.05
C LEU A 245 0.01 -9.84 -9.95
N LEU A 246 -0.30 -9.54 -8.68
CA LEU A 246 0.50 -9.95 -7.53
C LEU A 246 0.26 -11.41 -7.10
N GLY A 247 -0.62 -12.16 -7.78
CA GLY A 247 -0.86 -13.59 -7.58
C GLY A 247 -2.12 -13.93 -6.77
N VAL A 248 -2.92 -12.96 -6.35
CA VAL A 248 -4.16 -13.26 -5.61
C VAL A 248 -5.26 -13.73 -6.58
N PRO A 249 -5.95 -14.85 -6.31
CA PRO A 249 -7.07 -15.31 -7.13
C PRO A 249 -8.16 -14.24 -7.28
N GLN A 250 -8.62 -14.02 -8.51
CA GLN A 250 -9.57 -12.95 -8.88
C GLN A 250 -10.81 -12.92 -7.98
N ASN A 251 -11.39 -14.08 -7.69
CA ASN A 251 -12.64 -14.23 -6.94
C ASN A 251 -12.50 -13.87 -5.44
N LEU A 252 -11.29 -13.62 -4.95
CA LEU A 252 -11.05 -13.19 -3.58
C LEU A 252 -10.90 -11.66 -3.46
N ILE A 253 -10.73 -10.94 -4.57
CA ILE A 253 -10.36 -9.52 -4.55
C ILE A 253 -11.64 -8.67 -4.59
N PRO A 254 -11.86 -7.79 -3.61
CA PRO A 254 -13.04 -6.93 -3.57
C PRO A 254 -13.15 -6.01 -4.78
N GLU A 255 -14.36 -5.87 -5.31
CA GLU A 255 -14.64 -5.05 -6.50
C GLU A 255 -15.22 -3.67 -6.18
N ASN A 256 -15.66 -3.46 -4.94
CA ASN A 256 -16.35 -2.25 -4.50
C ASN A 256 -16.23 -2.04 -2.98
N ARG A 257 -16.77 -0.91 -2.49
CA ARG A 257 -16.75 -0.57 -1.06
C ARG A 257 -17.41 -1.62 -0.17
N VAL A 258 -18.52 -2.21 -0.61
CA VAL A 258 -19.30 -3.17 0.21
C VAL A 258 -18.47 -4.41 0.49
N GLU A 259 -17.94 -5.02 -0.57
CA GLU A 259 -17.09 -6.20 -0.48
C GLU A 259 -15.80 -5.91 0.30
N ALA A 260 -15.17 -4.75 0.05
CA ALA A 260 -13.95 -4.36 0.72
C ALA A 260 -14.16 -4.19 2.22
N LEU A 261 -15.25 -3.54 2.64
CA LEU A 261 -15.57 -3.35 4.05
C LEU A 261 -16.00 -4.65 4.73
N ALA A 262 -16.74 -5.52 4.03
CA ALA A 262 -17.09 -6.84 4.54
C ALA A 262 -15.82 -7.68 4.78
N PHE A 263 -14.92 -7.73 3.81
CA PHE A 263 -13.65 -8.42 3.94
C PHE A 263 -12.78 -7.81 5.05
N PHE A 264 -12.69 -6.48 5.12
CA PHE A 264 -11.89 -5.83 6.15
C PHE A 264 -12.43 -6.10 7.56
N ARG A 265 -13.77 -6.10 7.72
CA ARG A 265 -14.41 -6.43 8.99
C ARG A 265 -14.14 -7.86 9.41
N PHE A 266 -14.13 -8.80 8.48
CA PHE A 266 -13.67 -10.16 8.73
C PHE A 266 -12.19 -10.20 9.11
N TRP A 267 -11.31 -9.63 8.28
CA TRP A 267 -9.86 -9.70 8.44
C TRP A 267 -9.38 -9.12 9.78
N THR A 268 -9.91 -7.96 10.17
CA THR A 268 -9.54 -7.28 11.43
C THR A 268 -9.89 -8.10 12.68
N GLN A 269 -10.84 -9.05 12.63
CA GLN A 269 -11.13 -9.92 13.77
C GLN A 269 -9.96 -10.84 14.12
N TYR A 270 -9.03 -11.08 13.20
CA TYR A 270 -7.90 -11.99 13.37
C TYR A 270 -6.56 -11.25 13.50
N GLN A 271 -6.60 -9.93 13.71
CA GLN A 271 -5.41 -9.11 13.90
C GLN A 271 -5.18 -8.85 15.38
N ALA A 272 -3.99 -9.17 15.88
CA ALA A 272 -3.56 -8.83 17.24
C ALA A 272 -3.45 -7.29 17.42
N PRO A 273 -3.51 -6.78 18.66
CA PRO A 273 -3.20 -5.38 18.93
C PRO A 273 -1.74 -5.08 18.56
N PRO A 274 -1.39 -3.81 18.31
CA PRO A 274 -0.01 -3.47 17.99
C PRO A 274 0.89 -3.74 19.19
N ASP A 275 2.09 -4.26 18.93
CA ASP A 275 3.08 -4.56 19.95
C ASP A 275 4.38 -3.77 19.70
N ALA A 276 5.46 -4.14 20.40
CA ALA A 276 6.73 -3.43 20.33
C ALA A 276 7.29 -3.27 18.90
N ASP A 277 6.99 -4.21 18.00
CA ASP A 277 7.42 -4.13 16.61
C ASP A 277 6.65 -3.05 15.84
N ALA A 278 5.33 -3.00 16.03
CA ALA A 278 4.48 -1.97 15.47
C ALA A 278 4.86 -0.56 15.98
N LEU A 279 5.21 -0.45 17.26
CA LEU A 279 5.66 0.82 17.86
C LEU A 279 7.00 1.29 17.26
N LYS A 280 7.96 0.39 17.05
CA LYS A 280 9.23 0.72 16.36
C LYS A 280 9.00 1.18 14.91
N LEU A 281 8.11 0.52 14.18
CA LEU A 281 7.76 0.92 12.82
C LEU A 281 7.07 2.29 12.78
N THR A 282 6.20 2.55 13.76
CA THR A 282 5.54 3.84 13.94
C THR A 282 6.56 4.93 14.22
N ASP A 283 7.45 4.72 15.18
CA ASP A 283 8.50 5.67 15.56
C ASP A 283 9.41 5.98 14.37
N ALA A 284 9.87 4.96 13.65
CA ALA A 284 10.69 5.12 12.45
C ALA A 284 9.97 5.93 11.36
N LEU A 285 8.66 5.74 11.18
CA LEU A 285 7.87 6.49 10.21
C LEU A 285 7.64 7.95 10.65
N LEU A 286 7.43 8.21 11.93
CA LEU A 286 7.26 9.59 12.44
C LEU A 286 8.55 10.41 12.35
N HIS A 287 9.72 9.76 12.48
CA HIS A 287 11.03 10.39 12.36
C HIS A 287 11.54 10.49 10.91
N GLU A 288 10.89 9.83 9.96
CA GLU A 288 11.16 9.99 8.54
C GLU A 288 10.66 11.36 8.06
N ASN A 289 11.59 12.32 7.94
CA ASN A 289 11.26 13.71 7.61
C ASN A 289 12.04 14.22 6.39
N THR A 290 12.19 13.37 5.37
CA THR A 290 12.90 13.73 4.13
C THR A 290 12.35 15.05 3.57
N PRO A 291 13.20 16.08 3.41
CA PRO A 291 12.76 17.34 2.82
C PRO A 291 12.31 17.15 1.38
N ILE A 292 11.13 17.69 1.05
CA ILE A 292 10.60 17.64 -0.31
C ILE A 292 11.12 18.86 -1.09
N SER A 293 11.88 18.61 -2.15
CA SER A 293 12.56 19.64 -2.95
C SER A 293 11.58 20.58 -3.65
N LEU A 294 10.41 20.06 -4.05
CA LEU A 294 9.32 20.82 -4.67
C LEU A 294 8.81 21.99 -3.80
N LEU A 295 8.82 21.84 -2.48
CA LEU A 295 8.28 22.84 -1.57
C LEU A 295 9.23 24.04 -1.54
N LYS A 296 8.83 25.21 -2.03
CA LYS A 296 9.76 26.34 -2.20
C LYS A 296 10.25 26.97 -0.90
N LEU A 297 9.46 26.91 0.15
CA LEU A 297 9.75 27.59 1.41
C LEU A 297 10.57 26.69 2.35
N ASP A 298 11.76 27.12 2.72
CA ASP A 298 12.65 26.36 3.63
C ASP A 298 12.02 26.08 4.99
N ILE A 299 11.18 26.99 5.49
CA ILE A 299 10.43 26.75 6.73
C ILE A 299 9.51 25.54 6.60
N VAL A 300 8.90 25.30 5.44
CA VAL A 300 8.03 24.14 5.21
C VAL A 300 8.88 22.87 5.13
N LYS A 301 10.00 22.89 4.41
CA LYS A 301 10.94 21.77 4.32
C LYS A 301 11.48 21.34 5.69
N ARG A 302 11.79 22.31 6.55
CA ARG A 302 12.31 22.04 7.91
C ARG A 302 11.23 21.51 8.87
N ASN A 303 9.95 21.62 8.51
CA ASN A 303 8.81 21.25 9.35
C ASN A 303 8.01 20.05 8.79
N MET A 304 8.63 19.18 7.98
CA MET A 304 7.96 17.96 7.48
C MET A 304 7.36 17.09 8.59
N GLY A 305 8.04 17.00 9.74
CA GLY A 305 7.52 16.23 10.89
C GLY A 305 6.21 16.79 11.45
N TYR A 306 6.04 18.12 11.46
CA TYR A 306 4.76 18.73 11.84
C TYR A 306 3.68 18.45 10.80
N ILE A 307 4.01 18.51 9.50
CA ILE A 307 3.09 18.21 8.41
C ILE A 307 2.55 16.79 8.55
N HIS A 308 3.44 15.81 8.69
CA HIS A 308 3.09 14.41 8.86
C HIS A 308 2.27 14.18 10.14
N SER A 309 2.73 14.71 11.27
CA SER A 309 2.02 14.56 12.55
C SER A 309 0.64 15.21 12.55
N SER A 310 0.50 16.38 11.91
CA SER A 310 -0.79 17.10 11.76
C SER A 310 -1.78 16.31 10.91
N VAL A 311 -1.34 15.75 9.78
CA VAL A 311 -2.20 14.91 8.93
C VAL A 311 -2.57 13.61 9.64
N ALA A 312 -1.61 12.93 10.28
CA ALA A 312 -1.85 11.73 11.06
C ALA A 312 -2.91 11.97 12.14
N ASN A 313 -2.68 12.92 13.05
CA ASN A 313 -3.60 13.25 14.16
C ASN A 313 -5.02 13.67 13.70
N TYR A 314 -5.19 14.05 12.45
CA TYR A 314 -6.49 14.41 11.86
C TYR A 314 -7.20 13.21 11.21
N LEU A 315 -6.46 12.30 10.57
CA LEU A 315 -7.03 11.16 9.83
C LEU A 315 -7.17 9.89 10.66
N ILE A 316 -6.17 9.53 11.47
CA ILE A 316 -6.28 8.36 12.37
C ILE A 316 -7.14 8.70 13.59
N ASP A 317 -7.99 7.77 13.99
CA ASP A 317 -8.82 7.91 15.19
C ASP A 317 -7.99 7.88 16.50
N ASP A 318 -8.61 8.31 17.60
CA ASP A 318 -7.93 8.40 18.89
C ASP A 318 -7.49 7.04 19.45
N ASN A 319 -8.17 5.95 19.10
CA ASN A 319 -7.81 4.61 19.55
C ASN A 319 -6.54 4.13 18.83
N ILE A 320 -6.48 4.28 17.50
CA ILE A 320 -5.26 3.99 16.72
C ILE A 320 -4.11 4.87 17.22
N ARG A 321 -4.35 6.16 17.46
CA ARG A 321 -3.34 7.10 17.95
C ARG A 321 -2.77 6.66 19.30
N GLN A 322 -3.62 6.25 20.23
CA GLN A 322 -3.20 5.75 21.55
C GLN A 322 -2.45 4.42 21.44
N ASN A 323 -2.99 3.47 20.68
CA ASN A 323 -2.39 2.15 20.47
C ASN A 323 -0.99 2.23 19.86
N LEU A 324 -0.78 3.15 18.92
CA LEU A 324 0.51 3.38 18.26
C LEU A 324 1.39 4.42 18.97
N GLN A 325 0.93 5.00 20.08
CA GLN A 325 1.64 6.06 20.81
C GLN A 325 2.03 7.26 19.93
N VAL A 326 1.20 7.58 18.94
CA VAL A 326 1.42 8.74 18.07
C VAL A 326 1.20 10.02 18.90
N PRO A 327 2.22 10.89 19.01
CA PRO A 327 2.14 12.05 19.89
C PRO A 327 1.06 13.03 19.39
N PRO A 328 0.29 13.64 20.32
CA PRO A 328 -0.63 14.69 19.95
C PRO A 328 0.14 15.91 19.44
N VAL A 329 -0.44 16.62 18.47
CA VAL A 329 0.17 17.82 17.89
C VAL A 329 -0.71 19.05 18.13
N ARG A 330 -0.07 20.17 18.50
CA ARG A 330 -0.78 21.44 18.65
C ARG A 330 -1.32 21.90 17.29
N PHE A 331 -2.56 22.39 17.29
CA PHE A 331 -3.25 22.86 16.09
C PHE A 331 -3.31 21.82 14.96
N LYS A 332 -3.61 20.56 15.28
CA LYS A 332 -3.64 19.43 14.34
C LYS A 332 -4.44 19.66 13.04
N ASN A 333 -5.35 20.62 13.00
CA ASN A 333 -6.17 20.94 11.84
C ASN A 333 -5.52 21.93 10.85
N VAL A 334 -4.38 22.56 11.16
CA VAL A 334 -3.75 23.59 10.30
C VAL A 334 -3.43 23.04 8.91
N ILE A 335 -2.69 21.92 8.85
CA ILE A 335 -2.30 21.32 7.57
C ILE A 335 -3.50 20.71 6.84
N PRO A 336 -4.38 19.91 7.50
CA PRO A 336 -5.62 19.45 6.87
C PRO A 336 -6.50 20.57 6.30
N ASN A 337 -6.64 21.70 6.99
CA ASN A 337 -7.43 22.82 6.50
C ASN A 337 -6.77 23.51 5.31
N ALA A 338 -5.45 23.66 5.30
CA ALA A 338 -4.72 24.15 4.14
C ALA A 338 -4.89 23.22 2.92
N LEU A 339 -4.86 21.90 3.12
CA LEU A 339 -5.14 20.91 2.09
C LEU A 339 -6.58 21.04 1.56
N LYS A 340 -7.58 21.18 2.46
CA LYS A 340 -8.98 21.39 2.06
C LYS A 340 -9.15 22.62 1.19
N ILE A 341 -8.52 23.74 1.56
CA ILE A 341 -8.56 24.98 0.77
C ILE A 341 -7.93 24.75 -0.59
N ARG A 342 -6.73 24.15 -0.64
CA ARG A 342 -6.05 23.82 -1.91
C ARG A 342 -6.90 22.93 -2.80
N ASN A 343 -7.50 21.88 -2.24
CA ASN A 343 -8.29 20.89 -2.96
C ASN A 343 -9.64 21.46 -3.46
N ALA A 344 -10.12 22.57 -2.88
CA ALA A 344 -11.32 23.26 -3.33
C ALA A 344 -11.06 24.23 -4.50
N VAL A 345 -9.79 24.52 -4.84
CA VAL A 345 -9.46 25.41 -5.96
C VAL A 345 -9.83 24.72 -7.28
N PRO A 346 -10.70 25.32 -8.11
CA PRO A 346 -11.07 24.76 -9.39
C PRO A 346 -9.87 24.85 -10.35
N ILE A 347 -9.37 23.69 -10.75
CA ILE A 347 -8.31 23.52 -11.75
C ILE A 347 -8.83 22.43 -12.70
N ASP A 348 -8.62 22.60 -14.00
CA ASP A 348 -9.03 21.58 -14.96
C ASP A 348 -8.31 20.25 -14.72
N ARG A 349 -8.96 19.15 -15.09
CA ARG A 349 -8.50 17.79 -14.76
C ARG A 349 -7.12 17.47 -15.36
N ALA A 350 -6.86 17.89 -16.60
CA ALA A 350 -5.58 17.62 -17.26
C ALA A 350 -4.42 18.34 -16.55
N THR A 351 -4.63 19.60 -16.14
CA THR A 351 -3.66 20.35 -15.34
C THR A 351 -3.46 19.71 -13.95
N GLN A 352 -4.53 19.25 -13.28
CA GLN A 352 -4.39 18.54 -12.00
C GLN A 352 -3.55 17.27 -12.13
N ILE A 353 -3.79 16.46 -13.17
CA ILE A 353 -3.00 15.25 -13.47
C ILE A 353 -1.53 15.60 -13.67
N ALA A 354 -1.22 16.59 -14.52
CA ALA A 354 0.14 16.99 -14.81
C ALA A 354 0.90 17.53 -13.57
N ILE A 355 0.22 18.30 -12.72
CA ILE A 355 0.78 18.79 -11.45
C ILE A 355 1.02 17.61 -10.50
N GLY A 356 0.00 16.78 -10.26
CA GLY A 356 0.07 15.69 -9.30
C GLY A 356 1.09 14.61 -9.68
N ALA A 357 1.20 14.27 -10.97
CA ALA A 357 2.23 13.36 -11.46
C ALA A 357 3.65 13.92 -11.21
N ARG A 358 3.86 15.23 -11.44
CA ARG A 358 5.14 15.91 -11.14
C ARG A 358 5.43 15.93 -9.65
N GLU A 359 4.42 16.19 -8.82
CA GLU A 359 4.52 16.16 -7.36
C GLU A 359 5.01 14.79 -6.88
N GLN A 360 4.38 13.71 -7.34
CA GLN A 360 4.76 12.34 -6.98
C GLN A 360 6.17 11.99 -7.45
N GLN A 361 6.53 12.38 -8.68
CA GLN A 361 7.88 12.15 -9.20
C GLN A 361 8.94 12.89 -8.38
N SER A 362 8.67 14.13 -7.97
CA SER A 362 9.59 14.91 -7.15
C SER A 362 9.88 14.21 -5.82
N VAL A 363 8.84 13.73 -5.13
CA VAL A 363 9.00 13.02 -3.85
C VAL A 363 9.75 11.71 -4.04
N LEU A 364 9.50 11.00 -5.14
CA LEU A 364 10.21 9.76 -5.46
C LEU A 364 11.72 9.99 -5.66
N GLU A 365 12.10 11.04 -6.39
CA GLU A 365 13.52 11.40 -6.56
C GLU A 365 14.15 11.89 -5.24
N ASP A 366 13.41 12.61 -4.40
CA ASP A 366 13.89 13.02 -3.08
C ASP A 366 14.20 11.78 -2.21
N TYR A 367 13.30 10.79 -2.15
CA TYR A 367 13.57 9.55 -1.44
C TYR A 367 14.74 8.77 -2.04
N LYS A 368 14.83 8.68 -3.37
CA LYS A 368 15.96 8.04 -4.06
C LYS A 368 17.29 8.67 -3.67
N ALA A 369 17.39 10.00 -3.68
CA ALA A 369 18.60 10.73 -3.31
C ALA A 369 19.02 10.50 -1.85
N HIS A 370 18.06 10.29 -0.94
CA HIS A 370 18.35 10.04 0.48
C HIS A 370 18.67 8.57 0.77
N THR A 371 18.07 7.61 0.05
CA THR A 371 18.45 6.20 0.16
C THR A 371 19.89 5.95 -0.25
N ALA A 372 20.38 6.58 -1.33
CA ALA A 372 21.75 6.43 -1.80
C ALA A 372 22.82 6.96 -0.82
N LYS A 373 22.44 7.84 0.12
CA LYS A 373 23.34 8.40 1.15
C LYS A 373 23.49 7.52 2.39
N ILE A 374 22.56 6.59 2.63
CA ILE A 374 22.56 5.73 3.83
C ILE A 374 23.50 4.51 3.67
N TRP A 375 23.97 4.23 2.45
CA TRP A 375 24.79 3.06 2.10
C TRP A 375 26.16 3.42 1.48
N LYS A 376 26.61 4.67 1.67
CA LYS A 376 28.03 5.07 1.55
C LYS A 376 28.57 5.28 2.95
#